data_AF-A0A7S1TVA9-F1
#
_entry.id   AF-A0A7S1TVA9-F1
#
_cell.length_a   1.000
_cell.length_b   1.000
_cell.length_c   1.000
_cell.angle_alpha   90.00
_cell.angle_beta   90.00
_cell.angle_gamma   90.00
#
_symmetry.space_group_name_H-M   'P 1'
#
loop_
_entity.id
_entity.type
_entity.pdbx_description
1 polymer ?
#
loop_
_entity_poly.entity_id
_entity_poly.type
_entity_poly.pdbx_seq_one_letter_code
_entity_poly.pdbx_strand_id
1 'polypeptide(L)'
;KRGRLRVRLRDEGLGLGLGLGLGLLRLILGLRRPSATLGSASTPSRSEPWQSLRLPQGSLRAPSGLPLARSGSGLGLRFRLGRRLRTLKDGRPHAGRAGRRPAGAHDGGGGAPPGRAHVRAGPARRGVAGGRRRRPRRGGQLQGRGQDPRARRDLRHPHGGPNPKPKPKPKPEPEPKPEPKHNPNPNPKVEIEHVDCDGLGRLEAEGVQIQPSVATLRLIQDKYLQKRHIEELGLPGPEFVDCPSLAAAEAAGARFGFPLMLKARRGGYDGKSNAVAKTEGDVADAYAALTSAPGCGGVYAEKWCPFTKELAVMVVRGVAEDGVGVETRAYPVVETLQKDNICHTVLAPPALPAAVLAEAARIAEVAVASLPGEGNRGIFGVEMFATAAGEILYNEMAPRPHNSGHYTMEACDTCQFENHMRAVLGLPLGATELRTGAALMLNVLGADSMEETKALCQAALRMPGAGMHWYGKASNRKGRKMAHFTVCARGGYTQLAERLSSSELVLANLDAGVKASLGLASGAGAGAGA
;
A
#
# COMPACT_ATOMS: atom_id res chain seq x y z
N LYS A 1 25.23 23.15 27.76
CA LYS A 1 25.46 24.04 28.93
C LYS A 1 24.24 23.97 29.84
N ARG A 2 24.46 23.82 31.15
CA ARG A 2 23.47 23.60 32.25
C ARG A 2 22.04 24.07 31.94
N GLY A 3 21.13 23.13 31.64
CA GLY A 3 19.69 23.40 31.54
C GLY A 3 18.94 22.48 32.50
N ARG A 4 18.21 23.04 33.47
CA ARG A 4 17.29 22.28 34.32
C ARG A 4 15.99 22.09 33.54
N LEU A 5 15.59 20.85 33.32
CA LEU A 5 14.25 20.54 32.80
C LEU A 5 13.26 20.63 33.98
N ARG A 6 12.29 21.54 33.93
CA ARG A 6 11.13 21.54 34.82
C ARG A 6 9.93 21.04 34.02
N VAL A 7 9.37 19.90 34.43
CA VAL A 7 8.14 19.36 33.86
C VAL A 7 7.01 19.64 34.84
N ARG A 8 5.93 20.30 34.40
CA ARG A 8 4.68 20.43 35.16
C ARG A 8 3.64 19.52 34.51
N LEU A 9 3.03 18.66 35.31
CA LEU A 9 1.88 17.86 34.89
C LEU A 9 0.64 18.44 35.56
N ARG A 10 -0.43 18.61 34.79
CA ARG A 10 -1.75 19.03 35.28
C ARG A 10 -2.62 17.79 35.32
N ASP A 11 -3.20 17.50 36.48
CA ASP A 11 -4.17 16.43 36.67
C ASP A 11 -5.56 16.96 36.29
N GLU A 12 -6.16 16.41 35.23
CA GLU A 12 -7.53 16.74 34.80
C GLU A 12 -8.50 15.62 35.18
N GLY A 13 -8.45 15.18 36.44
CA GLY A 13 -9.63 14.64 37.12
C GLY A 13 -10.02 13.20 36.80
N LEU A 14 -9.13 12.41 36.22
CA LEU A 14 -9.30 10.95 36.12
C LEU A 14 -8.34 10.30 37.10
N GLY A 15 -8.83 9.94 38.28
CA GLY A 15 -8.08 9.41 39.43
C GLY A 15 -7.25 8.14 39.15
N LEU A 16 -6.23 8.26 38.33
CA LEU A 16 -5.14 7.32 38.11
C LEU A 16 -3.92 7.92 38.81
N GLY A 17 -3.60 7.37 39.98
CA GLY A 17 -2.56 7.88 40.87
C GLY A 17 -1.24 8.19 40.15
N LEU A 18 -0.63 9.31 40.55
CA LEU A 18 0.64 9.88 40.08
C LEU A 18 1.80 8.89 39.85
N GLY A 19 1.75 7.69 40.42
CA GLY A 19 2.76 6.64 40.24
C GLY A 19 2.87 6.10 38.81
N LEU A 20 1.77 6.02 38.05
CA LEU A 20 1.77 5.50 36.67
C LEU A 20 2.38 6.51 35.68
N GLY A 21 2.07 7.80 35.82
CA GLY A 21 2.62 8.86 34.98
C GLY A 21 4.14 9.04 35.15
N LEU A 22 4.63 8.94 36.39
CA LEU A 22 6.07 8.98 36.68
C LEU A 22 6.81 7.73 36.19
N GLY A 23 6.15 6.57 36.18
CA GLY A 23 6.69 5.32 35.63
C GLY A 23 6.91 5.42 34.12
N LEU A 24 5.91 5.95 33.39
CA LEU A 24 5.98 6.13 31.94
C LEU A 24 7.05 7.16 31.55
N LEU A 25 7.16 8.27 32.28
CA LEU A 25 8.18 9.29 32.02
C LEU A 25 9.61 8.78 32.26
N ARG A 26 9.82 7.91 33.25
CA ARG A 26 11.12 7.25 33.49
C ARG A 26 11.48 6.22 32.41
N LEU A 27 10.47 5.52 31.88
CA LEU A 27 10.63 4.58 30.77
C LEU A 27 11.03 5.31 29.48
N ILE A 28 10.35 6.43 29.18
CA ILE A 28 10.63 7.29 28.03
C ILE A 28 12.04 7.92 28.13
N LEU A 29 12.53 8.20 29.34
CA LEU A 29 13.84 8.83 29.57
C LEU A 29 14.99 7.85 29.89
N GLY A 30 14.75 6.54 29.87
CA GLY A 30 15.80 5.52 30.01
C GLY A 30 16.51 5.45 31.37
N LEU A 31 15.87 5.90 32.45
CA LEU A 31 16.48 5.91 33.80
C LEU A 31 16.28 4.56 34.51
N ARG A 32 17.36 3.82 34.79
CA ARG A 32 17.33 2.53 35.52
C ARG A 32 16.89 2.70 36.99
N ARG A 33 16.12 1.73 37.50
CA ARG A 33 15.75 1.62 38.94
C ARG A 33 16.98 1.25 39.79
N PRO A 34 17.19 1.87 40.96
CA PRO A 34 17.89 1.19 42.05
C PRO A 34 16.90 0.34 42.85
N SER A 35 17.34 -0.84 43.25
CA SER A 35 16.63 -1.78 44.11
C SER A 35 16.42 -1.18 45.50
N ALA A 36 15.18 -1.12 46.00
CA ALA A 36 14.90 -1.02 47.43
C ALA A 36 13.46 -1.47 47.75
N THR A 37 13.38 -2.18 48.87
CA THR A 37 12.29 -2.91 49.51
C THR A 37 11.06 -2.08 49.89
N LEU A 38 9.89 -2.73 49.85
CA LEU A 38 8.60 -2.25 50.36
C LEU A 38 8.65 -2.05 51.89
N GLY A 39 8.35 -0.84 52.34
CA GLY A 39 8.09 -0.50 53.74
C GLY A 39 6.78 0.29 53.85
N SER A 40 5.90 -0.16 54.74
CA SER A 40 4.60 0.43 55.05
C SER A 40 4.73 1.81 55.73
N ALA A 41 3.89 2.78 55.36
CA ALA A 41 3.32 3.77 56.30
C ALA A 41 2.26 4.69 55.64
N SER A 42 1.08 4.71 56.26
CA SER A 42 0.11 5.79 56.51
C SER A 42 -0.05 6.98 55.56
N THR A 43 -1.31 7.20 55.17
CA THR A 43 -1.88 8.43 54.58
C THR A 43 -1.71 9.68 55.45
N PRO A 44 -1.37 10.84 54.84
CA PRO A 44 -1.69 12.15 55.41
C PRO A 44 -2.64 12.99 54.53
N SER A 45 -3.25 13.96 55.20
CA SER A 45 -4.42 14.76 54.85
C SER A 45 -4.26 15.80 53.75
N ARG A 46 -5.42 16.17 53.18
CA ARG A 46 -5.65 17.30 52.27
C ARG A 46 -5.20 18.64 52.89
N SER A 47 -4.13 19.23 52.38
CA SER A 47 -3.96 20.68 52.10
C SER A 47 -2.48 21.02 51.95
N GLU A 48 -2.00 21.08 50.70
CA GLU A 48 -0.91 21.95 50.19
C GLU A 48 -0.47 21.43 48.79
N PRO A 49 -0.51 22.21 47.69
CA PRO A 49 -0.36 21.64 46.36
C PRO A 49 1.06 21.63 45.77
N TRP A 50 2.13 21.98 46.51
CA TRP A 50 3.46 22.09 45.90
C TRP A 50 4.61 21.63 46.79
N GLN A 51 5.31 20.56 46.38
CA GLN A 51 6.64 20.22 46.90
C GLN A 51 7.69 20.29 45.79
N SER A 52 8.81 20.97 46.07
CA SER A 52 9.97 21.06 45.17
C SER A 52 11.08 20.10 45.62
N LEU A 53 11.48 19.16 44.75
CA LEU A 53 12.62 18.27 45.02
C LEU A 53 13.93 18.84 44.45
N ARG A 54 15.01 18.88 45.24
CA ARG A 54 16.38 19.13 44.77
C ARG A 54 17.09 17.80 44.55
N LEU A 55 17.70 17.61 43.39
CA LEU A 55 18.60 16.48 43.13
C LEU A 55 20.06 16.89 43.45
N PRO A 56 20.84 16.05 44.16
CA PRO A 56 22.25 16.34 44.41
C PRO A 56 23.11 16.13 43.16
N GLN A 57 24.18 16.94 43.02
CA GLN A 57 25.21 16.73 42.02
C GLN A 57 26.10 15.56 42.44
N GLY A 58 26.10 14.47 41.68
CA GLY A 58 26.98 13.32 41.87
C GLY A 58 27.80 13.04 40.61
N SER A 59 29.11 12.98 40.78
CA SER A 59 30.14 12.70 39.78
C SER A 59 30.15 11.24 39.33
N LEU A 60 30.39 11.00 38.04
CA LEU A 60 30.65 9.67 37.48
C LEU A 60 32.02 9.16 37.98
N ARG A 61 32.03 8.16 38.86
CA ARG A 61 33.20 7.30 39.12
C ARG A 61 32.95 5.93 38.48
N ALA A 62 33.94 5.42 37.76
CA ALA A 62 33.96 4.05 37.26
C ALA A 62 34.27 3.07 38.41
N PRO A 63 33.57 1.92 38.54
CA PRO A 63 33.97 0.89 39.47
C PRO A 63 35.02 -0.04 38.84
N SER A 64 36.12 -0.20 39.57
CA SER A 64 37.18 -1.17 39.39
C SER A 64 36.83 -2.53 40.02
N GLY A 65 37.03 -3.61 39.25
CA GLY A 65 37.55 -4.92 39.67
C GLY A 65 36.72 -5.85 40.56
N LEU A 66 36.48 -7.09 40.08
CA LEU A 66 36.78 -8.40 40.71
C LEU A 66 36.27 -9.57 39.80
N PRO A 67 36.74 -10.84 39.96
CA PRO A 67 37.48 -11.57 38.92
C PRO A 67 36.67 -12.58 38.10
N LEU A 68 37.14 -12.83 36.87
CA LEU A 68 36.76 -13.99 36.05
C LEU A 68 37.79 -15.12 36.23
N ALA A 69 37.29 -16.30 36.60
CA ALA A 69 38.05 -17.55 36.63
C ALA A 69 38.38 -18.02 35.21
N ARG A 70 39.60 -18.54 35.04
CA ARG A 70 40.21 -19.02 33.78
C ARG A 70 39.94 -20.50 33.53
N SER A 71 39.65 -20.84 32.27
CA SER A 71 40.14 -22.02 31.52
C SER A 71 39.84 -21.79 30.03
N GLY A 72 40.74 -21.81 29.04
CA GLY A 72 42.18 -21.98 28.90
C GLY A 72 42.61 -21.54 27.48
N SER A 73 43.92 -21.25 27.30
CA SER A 73 44.71 -21.07 26.04
C SER A 73 44.13 -20.19 24.90
N GLY A 74 44.58 -18.96 24.60
CA GLY A 74 45.94 -18.47 24.25
C GLY A 74 46.17 -18.66 22.73
N LEU A 75 46.39 -17.69 21.83
CA LEU A 75 47.03 -16.34 21.76
C LEU A 75 46.10 -15.37 20.97
N GLY A 76 46.06 -14.04 21.06
CA GLY A 76 47.00 -13.01 21.56
C GLY A 76 47.13 -11.87 20.53
N LEU A 77 46.09 -11.04 20.31
CA LEU A 77 46.18 -9.81 19.47
C LEU A 77 46.55 -8.59 20.33
N ARG A 78 47.60 -7.84 19.93
CA ARG A 78 47.90 -6.50 20.46
C ARG A 78 47.35 -5.43 19.52
N PHE A 79 46.53 -4.53 20.05
CA PHE A 79 46.11 -3.30 19.38
C PHE A 79 47.17 -2.19 19.56
N ARG A 80 47.41 -1.42 18.50
CA ARG A 80 48.12 -0.14 18.55
C ARG A 80 47.20 0.95 18.00
N LEU A 81 46.78 1.88 18.86
CA LEU A 81 46.06 3.09 18.48
C LEU A 81 47.08 4.12 17.96
N GLY A 82 46.85 4.66 16.76
CA GLY A 82 47.67 5.72 16.17
C GLY A 82 46.83 6.69 15.34
N ARG A 83 46.93 7.97 15.68
CA ARG A 83 46.16 9.10 15.12
C ARG A 83 46.49 9.41 13.65
N ARG A 84 45.49 10.05 13.01
CA ARG A 84 45.45 10.77 11.72
C ARG A 84 46.80 11.25 11.14
N LEU A 85 46.92 11.14 9.81
CA LEU A 85 47.54 12.14 8.92
C LEU A 85 46.95 12.03 7.49
N ARG A 86 46.68 13.18 6.86
CA ARG A 86 46.40 13.32 5.42
C ARG A 86 47.72 13.28 4.66
N THR A 87 47.74 12.75 3.43
CA THR A 87 48.44 13.32 2.26
C THR A 87 48.08 12.56 0.97
N LEU A 88 48.06 13.29 -0.15
CA LEU A 88 47.83 12.85 -1.53
C LEU A 88 49.07 12.16 -2.13
N LYS A 89 48.88 11.21 -3.07
CA LYS A 89 49.30 11.26 -4.50
C LYS A 89 49.48 9.86 -5.13
N ASP A 90 48.92 9.76 -6.34
CA ASP A 90 49.42 9.10 -7.57
C ASP A 90 50.01 7.68 -7.57
N GLY A 91 49.50 6.84 -8.49
CA GLY A 91 50.23 5.66 -8.99
C GLY A 91 49.37 4.53 -9.58
N ARG A 92 49.03 4.61 -10.87
CA ARG A 92 48.83 3.44 -11.76
C ARG A 92 50.09 3.32 -12.65
N PRO A 93 50.29 2.25 -13.46
CA PRO A 93 49.98 0.83 -13.29
C PRO A 93 51.20 -0.06 -13.65
N HIS A 94 51.12 -1.38 -13.51
CA HIS A 94 51.98 -2.30 -14.26
C HIS A 94 51.20 -3.44 -14.91
N ALA A 95 51.53 -3.65 -16.18
CA ALA A 95 51.02 -4.67 -17.08
C ALA A 95 52.07 -5.77 -17.33
N GLY A 96 51.60 -6.91 -17.85
CA GLY A 96 52.38 -8.00 -18.46
C GLY A 96 52.04 -9.36 -17.84
N ARG A 97 51.88 -10.47 -18.56
CA ARG A 97 52.00 -10.80 -20.00
C ARG A 97 51.43 -12.24 -20.15
N ALA A 98 50.66 -12.49 -21.21
CA ALA A 98 50.94 -13.44 -22.29
C ALA A 98 50.51 -14.94 -22.16
N GLY A 99 49.92 -15.44 -23.26
CA GLY A 99 49.87 -16.84 -23.70
C GLY A 99 48.43 -17.36 -23.87
N ARG A 100 47.97 -17.97 -24.97
CA ARG A 100 48.46 -18.32 -26.33
C ARG A 100 47.22 -18.83 -27.10
N ARG A 101 47.13 -18.56 -28.41
CA ARG A 101 46.23 -19.25 -29.39
C ARG A 101 46.86 -20.58 -29.83
N PRO A 102 46.10 -21.50 -30.48
CA PRO A 102 45.90 -21.53 -31.96
C PRO A 102 44.41 -21.73 -32.33
N ALA A 103 43.79 -21.31 -33.44
CA ALA A 103 44.06 -21.31 -34.90
C ALA A 103 43.69 -22.61 -35.65
N GLY A 104 42.74 -22.47 -36.60
CA GLY A 104 42.26 -23.39 -37.66
C GLY A 104 40.82 -22.98 -38.07
N ALA A 105 40.55 -22.21 -39.13
CA ALA A 105 40.56 -22.50 -40.59
C ALA A 105 39.50 -23.56 -40.98
N HIS A 106 38.56 -23.42 -41.94
CA HIS A 106 38.55 -22.78 -43.26
C HIS A 106 37.10 -22.52 -43.78
N ASP A 107 36.97 -21.55 -44.71
CA ASP A 107 36.11 -21.40 -45.91
C ASP A 107 34.57 -21.61 -45.88
N GLY A 108 33.74 -20.84 -46.61
CA GLY A 108 34.00 -19.78 -47.60
C GLY A 108 32.73 -19.39 -48.39
N GLY A 109 32.78 -18.22 -49.04
CA GLY A 109 31.93 -17.76 -50.17
C GLY A 109 30.51 -17.27 -49.80
N GLY A 110 29.99 -16.12 -50.26
CA GLY A 110 30.37 -15.20 -51.33
C GLY A 110 29.10 -14.71 -52.03
N GLY A 111 28.98 -13.40 -52.32
CA GLY A 111 28.07 -12.89 -53.34
C GLY A 111 27.06 -11.81 -52.93
N ALA A 112 27.32 -10.58 -53.35
CA ALA A 112 26.35 -9.50 -53.60
C ALA A 112 26.91 -8.62 -54.75
N PRO A 113 26.15 -7.65 -55.29
CA PRO A 113 24.91 -7.71 -56.06
C PRO A 113 25.16 -7.13 -57.50
N PRO A 114 24.17 -6.81 -58.36
CA PRO A 114 23.57 -5.44 -58.31
C PRO A 114 22.16 -5.28 -58.93
N GLY A 115 21.52 -4.12 -58.76
CA GLY A 115 20.36 -3.70 -59.57
C GLY A 115 19.65 -2.43 -59.10
N ARG A 116 19.91 -1.30 -59.77
CA ARG A 116 19.38 0.06 -59.53
C ARG A 116 17.98 0.26 -60.14
N ALA A 117 17.20 1.19 -59.58
CA ALA A 117 16.43 2.17 -60.36
C ALA A 117 16.03 3.40 -59.52
N HIS A 118 16.50 4.57 -59.96
CA HIS A 118 16.03 5.92 -59.60
C HIS A 118 15.01 6.38 -60.65
N VAL A 119 13.91 7.07 -60.29
CA VAL A 119 13.36 8.18 -61.09
C VAL A 119 12.65 9.26 -60.22
N ARG A 120 13.21 10.46 -60.32
CA ARG A 120 12.75 11.87 -60.30
C ARG A 120 11.37 12.36 -59.80
N ALA A 121 11.46 13.61 -59.31
CA ALA A 121 10.48 14.63 -58.95
C ALA A 121 9.66 15.24 -60.12
N GLY A 122 8.56 15.95 -59.78
CA GLY A 122 8.02 17.07 -60.58
C GLY A 122 6.48 17.26 -60.53
N PRO A 123 5.93 18.47 -60.79
CA PRO A 123 4.80 19.03 -60.01
C PRO A 123 3.50 19.37 -60.80
N ALA A 124 2.45 19.71 -60.01
CA ALA A 124 1.35 20.68 -60.26
C ALA A 124 0.44 20.59 -61.52
N ARG A 125 -0.90 20.59 -61.33
CA ARG A 125 -1.82 21.73 -61.62
C ARG A 125 -3.32 21.32 -61.74
N ARG A 126 -4.15 22.13 -61.06
CA ARG A 126 -5.42 22.83 -61.47
C ARG A 126 -6.66 22.07 -61.99
N GLY A 127 -7.81 22.50 -61.44
CA GLY A 127 -9.13 22.57 -62.09
C GLY A 127 -10.28 22.58 -61.06
N VAL A 128 -10.73 23.74 -60.50
CA VAL A 128 -11.92 24.56 -60.92
C VAL A 128 -13.26 23.91 -60.50
N ALA A 129 -14.30 24.53 -59.94
CA ALA A 129 -14.70 25.84 -59.39
C ALA A 129 -16.03 25.58 -58.60
N GLY A 130 -16.42 26.32 -57.57
CA GLY A 130 -17.00 27.68 -57.54
C GLY A 130 -17.48 27.96 -56.10
N GLY A 131 -17.28 29.12 -55.48
CA GLY A 131 -17.96 30.41 -55.71
C GLY A 131 -19.34 30.38 -55.01
N ARG A 132 -19.67 31.15 -53.96
CA ARG A 132 -19.56 32.60 -53.66
C ARG A 132 -19.67 32.78 -52.11
N ARG A 133 -18.83 33.51 -51.35
CA ARG A 133 -18.68 34.99 -51.13
C ARG A 133 -20.03 35.72 -50.96
N ARG A 134 -20.31 36.63 -50.01
CA ARG A 134 -19.65 37.41 -48.91
C ARG A 134 -20.83 37.96 -48.04
N ARG A 135 -20.80 38.06 -46.70
CA ARG A 135 -20.18 39.10 -45.81
C ARG A 135 -20.76 40.54 -45.96
N PRO A 136 -20.68 41.45 -44.95
CA PRO A 136 -21.68 41.67 -43.89
C PRO A 136 -21.98 43.18 -43.56
N ARG A 137 -22.76 43.41 -42.47
CA ARG A 137 -22.70 44.51 -41.45
C ARG A 137 -23.53 45.81 -41.58
N ARG A 138 -23.88 46.29 -40.36
CA ARG A 138 -24.39 47.60 -39.87
C ARG A 138 -25.91 47.80 -40.03
N GLY A 139 -26.66 48.37 -39.08
CA GLY A 139 -26.41 49.07 -37.80
C GLY A 139 -27.58 50.05 -37.58
N GLY A 140 -28.00 50.33 -36.34
CA GLY A 140 -28.97 51.40 -36.06
C GLY A 140 -29.72 51.27 -34.73
N GLN A 141 -29.48 52.22 -33.82
CA GLN A 141 -30.23 52.50 -32.59
C GLN A 141 -31.53 53.26 -32.88
N LEU A 142 -32.52 53.23 -31.97
CA LEU A 142 -33.07 54.39 -31.23
C LEU A 142 -34.36 54.04 -30.43
N GLN A 143 -34.40 54.50 -29.16
CA GLN A 143 -35.49 55.07 -28.31
C GLN A 143 -36.92 54.46 -28.34
N GLY A 144 -37.73 54.36 -27.28
CA GLY A 144 -37.68 54.80 -25.88
C GLY A 144 -39.09 54.79 -25.23
N ARG A 145 -39.15 55.01 -23.91
CA ARG A 145 -40.27 55.50 -23.05
C ARG A 145 -41.37 54.54 -22.50
N GLY A 146 -41.71 54.77 -21.22
CA GLY A 146 -43.07 54.68 -20.65
C GLY A 146 -43.27 53.67 -19.50
N GLN A 147 -42.98 54.04 -18.24
CA GLN A 147 -43.95 54.46 -17.20
C GLN A 147 -44.69 53.33 -16.44
N ASP A 148 -44.38 53.24 -15.13
CA ASP A 148 -45.20 52.68 -14.04
C ASP A 148 -46.06 53.82 -13.46
N PRO A 149 -47.32 53.59 -13.03
CA PRO A 149 -47.57 53.51 -11.58
C PRO A 149 -48.79 52.65 -11.17
N ARG A 150 -48.74 52.03 -9.98
CA ARG A 150 -49.68 52.33 -8.85
C ARG A 150 -49.48 51.38 -7.65
N ALA A 151 -49.14 51.99 -6.51
CA ALA A 151 -49.37 51.46 -5.18
C ALA A 151 -50.71 52.00 -4.62
N ARG A 152 -51.38 51.22 -3.77
CA ARG A 152 -52.30 51.73 -2.74
C ARG A 152 -51.99 51.09 -1.39
N ARG A 153 -51.95 51.97 -0.40
CA ARG A 153 -51.69 51.82 1.04
C ARG A 153 -53.03 52.00 1.75
N ASP A 154 -53.22 51.32 2.87
CA ASP A 154 -54.13 51.75 3.94
C ASP A 154 -53.35 52.02 5.24
N LEU A 155 -53.79 53.07 5.93
CA LEU A 155 -53.24 53.75 7.13
C LEU A 155 -54.00 53.26 8.40
N ARG A 156 -53.54 53.35 9.67
CA ARG A 156 -53.33 54.53 10.57
C ARG A 156 -52.77 54.01 11.94
N HIS A 157 -51.65 54.49 12.51
CA HIS A 157 -51.41 55.55 13.56
C HIS A 157 -51.78 55.21 15.04
N PRO A 158 -51.21 55.84 16.11
CA PRO A 158 -49.91 56.58 16.29
C PRO A 158 -49.18 56.41 17.67
N HIS A 159 -48.00 57.06 17.79
CA HIS A 159 -47.27 57.56 18.98
C HIS A 159 -46.42 56.65 19.92
N GLY A 160 -45.15 57.09 20.12
CA GLY A 160 -44.28 56.76 21.27
C GLY A 160 -42.83 56.41 20.91
N GLY A 161 -41.89 57.36 20.94
CA GLY A 161 -40.43 57.06 21.03
C GLY A 161 -40.02 56.71 22.47
N PRO A 162 -38.74 56.39 22.80
CA PRO A 162 -37.51 56.57 22.01
C PRO A 162 -36.50 55.38 22.03
N ASN A 163 -35.38 55.61 21.34
CA ASN A 163 -34.00 55.09 21.51
C ASN A 163 -33.45 54.19 20.36
N PRO A 164 -32.37 54.61 19.67
CA PRO A 164 -31.79 53.85 18.55
C PRO A 164 -30.97 52.65 19.06
N LYS A 165 -31.27 51.47 18.50
CA LYS A 165 -30.49 50.25 18.74
C LYS A 165 -29.05 50.41 18.24
N PRO A 166 -28.03 49.97 19.00
CA PRO A 166 -26.64 50.02 18.56
C PRO A 166 -26.43 49.09 17.36
N LYS A 167 -25.69 49.56 16.35
CA LYS A 167 -25.31 48.75 15.19
C LYS A 167 -24.50 47.52 15.64
N PRO A 168 -24.74 46.33 15.06
CA PRO A 168 -23.98 45.14 15.42
C PRO A 168 -22.50 45.32 15.10
N LYS A 169 -21.63 45.01 16.06
CA LYS A 169 -20.17 45.01 15.87
C LYS A 169 -19.80 44.01 14.76
N PRO A 170 -18.88 44.36 13.84
CA PRO A 170 -18.37 43.40 12.86
C PRO A 170 -17.72 42.21 13.58
N LYS A 171 -17.99 40.99 13.09
CA LYS A 171 -17.37 39.76 13.59
C LYS A 171 -15.83 39.89 13.45
N PRO A 172 -15.05 39.46 14.46
CA PRO A 172 -13.61 39.40 14.32
C PRO A 172 -13.23 38.46 13.18
N GLU A 173 -12.28 38.88 12.36
CA GLU A 173 -11.70 38.03 11.31
C GLU A 173 -11.12 36.76 11.93
N PRO A 174 -11.26 35.59 11.27
CA PRO A 174 -10.70 34.35 11.78
C PRO A 174 -9.18 34.48 11.88
N GLU A 175 -8.63 34.11 13.04
CA GLU A 175 -7.18 34.09 13.25
C GLU A 175 -6.49 33.27 12.14
N PRO A 176 -5.35 33.74 11.61
CA PRO A 176 -4.58 32.98 10.63
C PRO A 176 -4.20 31.63 11.23
N LYS A 177 -4.51 30.56 10.50
CA LYS A 177 -4.15 29.19 10.90
C LYS A 177 -2.65 29.15 11.19
N PRO A 178 -2.21 28.55 12.31
CA PRO A 178 -0.78 28.41 12.58
C PRO A 178 -0.14 27.65 11.43
N GLU A 179 0.96 28.20 10.90
CA GLU A 179 1.77 27.52 9.89
C GLU A 179 2.14 26.12 10.38
N PRO A 180 2.10 25.10 9.50
CA PRO A 180 2.45 23.74 9.88
C PRO A 180 3.88 23.75 10.43
N LYS A 181 4.03 23.39 11.70
CA LYS A 181 5.34 23.25 12.35
C LYS A 181 6.20 22.33 11.49
N HIS A 182 7.34 22.83 11.04
CA HIS A 182 8.36 22.08 10.31
C HIS A 182 8.71 20.81 11.10
N ASN A 183 8.30 19.65 10.60
CA ASN A 183 8.77 18.37 11.09
C ASN A 183 10.22 18.22 10.59
N PRO A 184 11.24 18.16 11.45
CA PRO A 184 12.63 18.06 11.02
C PRO A 184 12.96 16.71 10.36
N ASN A 185 12.02 15.76 10.31
CA ASN A 185 12.16 14.52 9.55
C ASN A 185 10.80 13.95 9.09
N PRO A 186 10.16 14.49 8.03
CA PRO A 186 8.95 13.91 7.48
C PRO A 186 9.34 12.85 6.44
N ASN A 187 9.50 11.60 6.85
CA ASN A 187 9.55 10.48 5.91
C ASN A 187 8.16 10.34 5.25
N PRO A 188 7.97 10.78 3.99
CA PRO A 188 6.67 10.73 3.33
C PRO A 188 6.31 9.28 3.06
N LYS A 189 5.03 8.94 3.20
CA LYS A 189 4.49 7.60 2.94
C LYS A 189 3.54 7.65 1.76
N VAL A 190 3.57 6.60 0.96
CA VAL A 190 2.69 6.44 -0.19
C VAL A 190 1.64 5.39 0.14
N GLU A 191 0.40 5.82 0.34
CA GLU A 191 -0.75 4.92 0.57
C GLU A 191 -1.42 4.51 -0.76
N ILE A 192 -1.28 5.32 -1.81
CA ILE A 192 -1.85 5.08 -3.14
C ILE A 192 -0.71 5.02 -4.14
N GLU A 193 -0.56 3.94 -4.88
CA GLU A 193 0.53 3.74 -5.84
C GLU A 193 0.54 4.78 -6.98
N HIS A 194 -0.58 5.47 -7.23
CA HIS A 194 -0.69 6.57 -8.19
C HIS A 194 -0.20 7.91 -7.62
N VAL A 195 1.09 8.00 -7.30
CA VAL A 195 1.77 9.22 -6.86
C VAL A 195 2.60 9.87 -7.97
N ASP A 196 2.80 11.17 -7.85
CA ASP A 196 3.73 11.93 -8.69
C ASP A 196 5.19 11.54 -8.37
N CYS A 197 5.69 10.53 -9.10
CA CYS A 197 7.07 10.05 -8.96
C CYS A 197 8.12 11.10 -9.38
N ASP A 198 7.76 12.12 -10.15
CA ASP A 198 8.68 13.22 -10.47
C ASP A 198 8.77 14.19 -9.29
N GLY A 199 7.62 14.50 -8.66
CA GLY A 199 7.55 15.24 -7.40
C GLY A 199 8.31 14.56 -6.27
N LEU A 200 8.12 13.26 -6.08
CA LEU A 200 8.86 12.50 -5.06
C LEU A 200 10.36 12.46 -5.36
N GLY A 201 10.77 12.35 -6.63
CA GLY A 201 12.18 12.40 -7.02
C GLY A 201 12.83 13.76 -6.70
N ARG A 202 12.10 14.87 -6.81
CA ARG A 202 12.60 16.19 -6.37
C ARG A 202 12.83 16.24 -4.87
N LEU A 203 11.88 15.72 -4.07
CA LEU A 203 12.04 15.65 -2.60
C LEU A 203 13.22 14.75 -2.19
N GLU A 204 13.40 13.62 -2.88
CA GLU A 204 14.53 12.72 -2.66
C GLU A 204 15.87 13.42 -2.96
N ALA A 205 15.95 14.21 -4.03
CA ALA A 205 17.12 15.03 -4.35
C ALA A 205 17.40 16.13 -3.31
N GLU A 206 16.39 16.59 -2.58
CA GLU A 206 16.50 17.51 -1.44
C GLU A 206 16.91 16.80 -0.13
N GLY A 207 17.09 15.47 -0.16
CA GLY A 207 17.54 14.66 0.97
C GLY A 207 16.40 14.05 1.80
N VAL A 208 15.15 14.16 1.36
CA VAL A 208 14.00 13.52 2.02
C VAL A 208 14.01 12.02 1.72
N GLN A 209 13.98 11.18 2.76
CA GLN A 209 13.92 9.73 2.58
C GLN A 209 12.50 9.29 2.20
N ILE A 210 12.34 8.76 0.99
CA ILE A 210 11.09 8.19 0.50
C ILE A 210 11.13 6.67 0.63
N GLN A 211 10.08 6.07 1.19
CA GLN A 211 9.97 4.62 1.35
C GLN A 211 8.58 4.13 0.88
N PRO A 212 8.51 3.15 -0.04
CA PRO A 212 9.63 2.57 -0.80
C PRO A 212 10.28 3.59 -1.75
N SER A 213 11.44 3.26 -2.32
CA SER A 213 12.19 4.18 -3.18
C SER A 213 11.38 4.65 -4.39
N VAL A 214 11.70 5.85 -4.89
CA VAL A 214 11.07 6.40 -6.09
C VAL A 214 11.31 5.51 -7.31
N ALA A 215 12.48 4.87 -7.40
CA ALA A 215 12.78 3.89 -8.45
C ALA A 215 11.81 2.69 -8.42
N THR A 216 11.54 2.15 -7.23
CA THR A 216 10.57 1.07 -7.04
C THR A 216 9.15 1.52 -7.37
N LEU A 217 8.75 2.73 -6.95
CA LEU A 217 7.43 3.27 -7.29
C LEU A 217 7.23 3.40 -8.81
N ARG A 218 8.25 3.90 -9.54
CA ARG A 218 8.22 4.00 -11.01
C ARG A 218 8.10 2.63 -11.68
N LEU A 219 8.84 1.63 -11.19
CA LEU A 219 8.77 0.27 -11.71
C LEU A 219 7.37 -0.33 -11.52
N ILE A 220 6.81 -0.22 -10.33
CA ILE A 220 5.55 -0.90 -9.97
C ILE A 220 4.31 -0.18 -10.53
N GLN A 221 4.39 1.14 -10.75
CA GLN A 221 3.30 1.88 -11.41
C GLN A 221 3.01 1.39 -12.83
N ASP A 222 3.99 0.81 -13.51
CA ASP A 222 3.86 0.22 -14.85
C ASP A 222 3.85 -1.32 -14.74
N LYS A 223 2.65 -1.91 -14.82
CA LYS A 223 2.44 -3.35 -14.61
C LYS A 223 3.18 -4.23 -15.61
N TYR A 224 3.40 -3.73 -16.83
CA TYR A 224 4.22 -4.43 -17.82
C TYR A 224 5.70 -4.42 -17.41
N LEU A 225 6.24 -3.27 -16.99
CA LEU A 225 7.63 -3.20 -16.52
C LEU A 225 7.85 -4.01 -15.24
N GLN A 226 6.87 -4.01 -14.32
CA GLN A 226 6.90 -4.89 -13.17
C GLN A 226 7.02 -6.36 -13.59
N LYS A 227 6.23 -6.81 -14.57
CA LYS A 227 6.30 -8.20 -15.05
C LYS A 227 7.63 -8.51 -15.74
N ARG A 228 8.14 -7.59 -16.56
CA ARG A 228 9.48 -7.71 -17.17
C ARG A 228 10.57 -7.89 -16.12
N HIS A 229 10.54 -7.08 -15.06
CA HIS A 229 11.50 -7.20 -13.95
C HIS A 229 11.41 -8.58 -13.27
N ILE A 230 10.21 -9.10 -13.05
CA ILE A 230 10.00 -10.41 -12.43
C ILE A 230 10.41 -11.57 -13.35
N GLU A 231 10.11 -11.47 -14.65
CA GLU A 231 10.54 -12.42 -15.67
C GLU A 231 12.07 -12.51 -15.77
N GLU A 232 12.77 -11.38 -15.66
CA GLU A 232 14.24 -11.31 -15.67
C GLU A 232 14.87 -12.00 -14.46
N LEU A 233 14.13 -12.21 -13.37
CA LEU A 233 14.55 -13.01 -12.21
C LEU A 233 14.33 -14.52 -12.41
N GLY A 234 13.69 -14.93 -13.51
CA GLY A 234 13.29 -16.31 -13.74
C GLY A 234 12.15 -16.79 -12.84
N LEU A 235 11.38 -15.87 -12.25
CA LEU A 235 10.20 -16.23 -11.46
C LEU A 235 9.03 -16.60 -12.40
N PRO A 236 8.28 -17.66 -12.08
CA PRO A 236 7.19 -18.13 -12.94
C PRO A 236 6.03 -17.13 -12.98
N GLY A 237 5.39 -16.99 -14.14
CA GLY A 237 4.24 -16.13 -14.35
C GLY A 237 3.56 -16.44 -15.70
N PRO A 238 2.35 -15.94 -15.95
CA PRO A 238 1.70 -16.09 -17.26
C PRO A 238 2.55 -15.46 -18.37
N GLU A 239 2.61 -16.11 -19.53
CA GLU A 239 3.24 -15.51 -20.72
C GLU A 239 2.58 -14.18 -21.06
N PHE A 240 3.37 -13.17 -21.40
CA PHE A 240 2.87 -11.81 -21.66
C PHE A 240 3.62 -11.10 -22.79
N VAL A 241 2.98 -10.09 -23.39
CA VAL A 241 3.56 -9.28 -24.48
C VAL A 241 3.00 -7.86 -24.48
N ASP A 242 3.84 -6.87 -24.81
CA ASP A 242 3.39 -5.47 -24.98
C ASP A 242 2.48 -5.33 -26.20
N CYS A 243 1.42 -4.55 -26.08
CA CYS A 243 0.44 -4.32 -27.14
C CYS A 243 0.28 -2.81 -27.39
N PRO A 244 1.22 -2.16 -28.13
CA PRO A 244 1.16 -0.73 -28.40
C PRO A 244 0.05 -0.30 -29.37
N SER A 245 -0.66 -1.27 -29.98
CA SER A 245 -1.76 -1.04 -30.91
C SER A 245 -2.77 -2.19 -30.88
N LEU A 246 -3.95 -1.96 -31.45
CA LEU A 246 -4.97 -3.01 -31.62
C LEU A 246 -4.42 -4.22 -32.40
N ALA A 247 -3.70 -3.97 -33.50
CA ALA A 247 -3.09 -5.04 -34.30
C ALA A 247 -2.09 -5.89 -33.48
N ALA A 248 -1.36 -5.28 -32.53
CA ALA A 248 -0.49 -6.02 -31.63
C ALA A 248 -1.28 -6.87 -30.61
N ALA A 249 -2.45 -6.40 -30.16
CA ALA A 249 -3.34 -7.18 -29.30
C ALA A 249 -4.00 -8.36 -30.06
N GLU A 250 -4.40 -8.16 -31.32
CA GLU A 250 -4.91 -9.22 -32.20
C GLU A 250 -3.83 -10.30 -32.45
N ALA A 251 -2.60 -9.87 -32.75
CA ALA A 251 -1.46 -10.79 -32.89
C ALA A 251 -1.15 -11.55 -31.59
N ALA A 252 -1.31 -10.91 -30.43
CA ALA A 252 -1.17 -11.59 -29.14
C ALA A 252 -2.26 -12.64 -28.93
N GLY A 253 -3.51 -12.36 -29.32
CA GLY A 253 -4.61 -13.34 -29.32
C GLY A 253 -4.32 -14.55 -30.21
N ALA A 254 -3.82 -14.32 -31.43
CA ALA A 254 -3.41 -15.40 -32.32
C ALA A 254 -2.25 -16.26 -31.75
N ARG A 255 -1.35 -15.65 -30.97
CA ARG A 255 -0.22 -16.35 -30.32
C ARG A 255 -0.63 -17.13 -29.07
N PHE A 256 -1.39 -16.52 -28.18
CA PHE A 256 -1.71 -17.08 -26.85
C PHE A 256 -3.00 -17.89 -26.82
N GLY A 257 -3.86 -17.72 -27.83
CA GLY A 257 -5.20 -18.28 -27.85
C GLY A 257 -6.18 -17.47 -27.00
N PHE A 258 -7.38 -18.02 -26.86
CA PHE A 258 -8.48 -17.40 -26.12
C PHE A 258 -8.98 -18.33 -25.00
N PRO A 259 -9.49 -17.79 -23.88
CA PRO A 259 -9.59 -16.36 -23.56
C PRO A 259 -8.22 -15.66 -23.46
N LEU A 260 -8.19 -14.37 -23.76
CA LEU A 260 -7.00 -13.51 -23.69
C LEU A 260 -7.24 -12.42 -22.65
N MET A 261 -6.26 -12.20 -21.77
CA MET A 261 -6.33 -11.15 -20.76
C MET A 261 -5.58 -9.92 -21.26
N LEU A 262 -6.29 -8.83 -21.55
CA LEU A 262 -5.70 -7.52 -21.82
C LEU A 262 -5.65 -6.70 -20.55
N LYS A 263 -4.52 -6.02 -20.32
CA LYS A 263 -4.32 -5.18 -19.14
C LYS A 263 -3.76 -3.81 -19.52
N ALA A 264 -4.31 -2.75 -18.94
CA ALA A 264 -3.70 -1.43 -18.99
C ALA A 264 -2.39 -1.45 -18.19
N ARG A 265 -1.35 -0.79 -18.69
CA ARG A 265 -0.04 -0.74 -18.04
C ARG A 265 -0.06 0.09 -16.76
N ARG A 266 -0.89 1.14 -16.70
CA ARG A 266 -1.00 2.10 -15.59
C ARG A 266 -2.45 2.45 -15.31
N GLY A 267 -2.69 3.14 -14.18
CA GLY A 267 -3.99 3.73 -13.84
C GLY A 267 -5.07 2.72 -13.40
N GLY A 268 -4.72 1.44 -13.27
CA GLY A 268 -5.61 0.38 -12.84
C GLY A 268 -5.82 0.30 -11.33
N TYR A 269 -7.09 0.19 -10.92
CA TYR A 269 -7.47 -0.24 -9.58
C TYR A 269 -8.79 -1.02 -9.64
N ASP A 270 -8.97 -1.99 -8.73
CA ASP A 270 -10.20 -2.81 -8.60
C ASP A 270 -10.72 -3.34 -9.95
N GLY A 271 -9.82 -3.91 -10.78
CA GLY A 271 -10.17 -4.56 -12.05
C GLY A 271 -10.42 -3.66 -13.27
N LYS A 272 -10.48 -2.33 -13.10
CA LYS A 272 -10.76 -1.41 -14.21
C LYS A 272 -9.66 -1.34 -15.28
N SER A 273 -8.49 -1.89 -14.97
CA SER A 273 -7.38 -2.06 -15.91
C SER A 273 -7.38 -3.39 -16.63
N ASN A 274 -8.36 -4.26 -16.41
CA ASN A 274 -8.37 -5.62 -16.97
C ASN A 274 -9.57 -5.78 -17.90
N ALA A 275 -9.36 -6.38 -19.07
CA ALA A 275 -10.40 -6.72 -20.01
C ALA A 275 -10.14 -8.11 -20.60
N VAL A 276 -11.16 -8.97 -20.60
CA VAL A 276 -11.04 -10.34 -21.11
C VAL A 276 -11.65 -10.40 -22.50
N ALA A 277 -10.85 -10.74 -23.50
CA ALA A 277 -11.34 -11.11 -24.81
C ALA A 277 -11.60 -12.62 -24.81
N LYS A 278 -12.86 -13.05 -24.92
CA LYS A 278 -13.20 -14.49 -24.88
C LYS A 278 -13.00 -15.16 -26.24
N THR A 279 -13.04 -14.37 -27.29
CA THR A 279 -12.87 -14.77 -28.68
C THR A 279 -12.07 -13.70 -29.44
N GLU A 280 -11.65 -14.01 -30.66
CA GLU A 280 -10.97 -13.07 -31.56
C GLU A 280 -11.80 -11.80 -31.80
N GLY A 281 -13.12 -11.94 -31.97
CA GLY A 281 -14.02 -10.81 -32.19
C GLY A 281 -14.11 -9.84 -31.01
N ASP A 282 -13.76 -10.28 -29.80
CA ASP A 282 -13.86 -9.46 -28.58
C ASP A 282 -12.62 -8.57 -28.36
N VAL A 283 -11.53 -8.77 -29.10
CA VAL A 283 -10.23 -8.10 -28.85
C VAL A 283 -10.34 -6.60 -29.03
N ALA A 284 -11.04 -6.14 -30.08
CA ALA A 284 -11.20 -4.72 -30.37
C ALA A 284 -11.94 -3.99 -29.23
N ASP A 285 -13.04 -4.56 -28.76
CA ASP A 285 -13.84 -3.98 -27.67
C ASP A 285 -13.08 -4.00 -26.35
N ALA A 286 -12.38 -5.10 -26.03
CA ALA A 286 -11.56 -5.21 -24.84
C ALA A 286 -10.40 -4.19 -24.85
N TYR A 287 -9.73 -4.00 -25.98
CA TYR A 287 -8.65 -3.02 -26.14
C TYR A 287 -9.17 -1.58 -26.04
N ALA A 288 -10.32 -1.29 -26.67
CA ALA A 288 -10.97 0.03 -26.60
C ALA A 288 -11.40 0.38 -25.17
N ALA A 289 -11.94 -0.59 -24.42
CA ALA A 289 -12.34 -0.40 -23.02
C ALA A 289 -11.16 0.11 -22.17
N LEU A 290 -9.96 -0.44 -22.36
CA LEU A 290 -8.75 -0.06 -21.61
C LEU A 290 -8.16 1.27 -22.06
N THR A 291 -8.16 1.54 -23.36
CA THR A 291 -7.53 2.74 -23.93
C THR A 291 -8.41 3.99 -23.85
N SER A 292 -9.72 3.82 -23.63
CA SER A 292 -10.65 4.94 -23.42
C SER A 292 -10.40 5.72 -22.11
N ALA A 293 -9.75 5.10 -21.12
CA ALA A 293 -9.43 5.71 -19.85
C ALA A 293 -8.13 6.54 -19.91
N PRO A 294 -8.13 7.80 -19.45
CA PRO A 294 -6.90 8.60 -19.36
C PRO A 294 -5.86 7.93 -18.48
N GLY A 295 -4.59 7.97 -18.89
CA GLY A 295 -3.47 7.51 -18.07
C GLY A 295 -3.24 5.99 -18.06
N CYS A 296 -3.83 5.23 -18.99
CA CYS A 296 -3.61 3.78 -19.12
C CYS A 296 -2.14 3.41 -19.42
N GLY A 297 -1.35 4.32 -19.99
CA GLY A 297 0.08 4.12 -20.24
C GLY A 297 0.41 3.03 -21.26
N GLY A 298 -0.57 2.58 -22.05
CA GLY A 298 -0.46 1.45 -22.99
C GLY A 298 -1.21 0.21 -22.50
N VAL A 299 -1.24 -0.82 -23.35
CA VAL A 299 -1.87 -2.12 -23.06
C VAL A 299 -0.84 -3.22 -23.23
N TYR A 300 -0.93 -4.27 -22.44
CA TYR A 300 -0.21 -5.53 -22.66
C TYR A 300 -1.19 -6.70 -22.55
N ALA A 301 -0.86 -7.81 -23.18
CA ALA A 301 -1.65 -9.02 -23.15
C ALA A 301 -0.96 -10.10 -22.32
N GLU A 302 -1.76 -10.89 -21.62
CA GLU A 302 -1.36 -12.12 -20.94
C GLU A 302 -2.13 -13.31 -21.49
N LYS A 303 -1.43 -14.42 -21.63
CA LYS A 303 -2.07 -15.72 -21.81
C LYS A 303 -2.93 -16.03 -20.59
N TRP A 304 -4.12 -16.56 -20.83
CA TRP A 304 -5.01 -16.92 -19.74
C TRP A 304 -4.40 -17.99 -18.85
N CYS A 305 -4.43 -17.74 -17.54
CA CYS A 305 -3.90 -18.63 -16.53
C CYS A 305 -5.00 -19.59 -16.03
N PRO A 306 -4.87 -20.92 -16.22
CA PRO A 306 -5.84 -21.89 -15.72
C PRO A 306 -5.58 -22.22 -14.24
N PHE A 307 -5.75 -21.22 -13.38
CA PHE A 307 -5.54 -21.38 -11.94
C PHE A 307 -6.74 -22.01 -11.24
N THR A 308 -6.48 -22.65 -10.10
CA THR A 308 -7.51 -23.20 -9.20
C THR A 308 -7.70 -22.36 -7.95
N LYS A 309 -6.68 -21.59 -7.55
CA LYS A 309 -6.75 -20.62 -6.44
C LYS A 309 -5.96 -19.36 -6.76
N GLU A 310 -6.46 -18.23 -6.29
CA GLU A 310 -5.68 -16.99 -6.22
C GLU A 310 -5.06 -16.92 -4.83
N LEU A 311 -3.77 -16.59 -4.77
CA LEU A 311 -3.01 -16.50 -3.54
C LEU A 311 -2.48 -15.08 -3.36
N ALA A 312 -2.31 -14.68 -2.11
CA ALA A 312 -1.53 -13.50 -1.79
C ALA A 312 -0.56 -13.76 -0.63
N VAL A 313 0.56 -13.04 -0.62
CA VAL A 313 1.53 -13.02 0.46
C VAL A 313 1.88 -11.57 0.76
N MET A 314 1.70 -11.17 2.01
CA MET A 314 2.25 -9.89 2.47
C MET A 314 3.71 -10.10 2.81
N VAL A 315 4.58 -9.19 2.40
CA VAL A 315 6.00 -9.25 2.70
C VAL A 315 6.40 -7.91 3.31
N VAL A 316 6.97 -7.95 4.51
CA VAL A 316 7.59 -6.76 5.11
C VAL A 316 9.07 -6.75 4.78
N ARG A 317 9.59 -5.61 4.33
CA ARG A 317 11.02 -5.37 4.15
C ARG A 317 11.43 -4.22 5.05
N GLY A 318 12.44 -4.42 5.89
CA GLY A 318 12.90 -3.48 6.91
C GLY A 318 14.43 -3.45 7.04
N VAL A 319 14.89 -2.98 8.20
CA VAL A 319 16.30 -3.03 8.60
C VAL A 319 16.49 -4.27 9.47
N ALA A 320 17.60 -4.98 9.28
CA ALA A 320 17.95 -6.09 10.15
C ALA A 320 18.11 -5.65 11.62
N GLU A 321 17.90 -6.57 12.56
CA GLU A 321 17.92 -6.29 14.00
C GLU A 321 19.26 -5.73 14.51
N ASP A 322 20.38 -6.11 13.88
CA ASP A 322 21.71 -5.59 14.16
C ASP A 322 21.94 -4.16 13.63
N GLY A 323 20.93 -3.59 12.96
CA GLY A 323 20.97 -2.27 12.34
C GLY A 323 21.75 -2.22 11.03
N VAL A 324 22.27 -3.36 10.55
CA VAL A 324 23.14 -3.47 9.38
C VAL A 324 22.50 -4.36 8.32
N GLY A 325 22.01 -3.73 7.26
CA GLY A 325 21.45 -4.45 6.10
C GLY A 325 19.94 -4.48 6.06
N VAL A 326 19.41 -5.43 5.31
CA VAL A 326 17.99 -5.54 4.96
C VAL A 326 17.46 -6.85 5.52
N GLU A 327 16.28 -6.78 6.13
CA GLU A 327 15.52 -7.95 6.55
C GLU A 327 14.21 -7.99 5.79
N THR A 328 13.80 -9.18 5.35
CA THR A 328 12.52 -9.43 4.69
C THR A 328 11.82 -10.56 5.45
N ARG A 329 10.53 -10.41 5.75
CA ARG A 329 9.70 -11.46 6.36
C ARG A 329 8.38 -11.59 5.61
N ALA A 330 8.08 -12.78 5.13
CA ALA A 330 6.74 -13.12 4.64
C ALA A 330 5.75 -13.29 5.79
N TYR A 331 4.52 -12.83 5.57
CA TYR A 331 3.34 -13.27 6.28
C TYR A 331 2.85 -14.61 5.72
N PRO A 332 2.00 -15.32 6.47
CA PRO A 332 1.34 -16.52 5.99
C PRO A 332 0.62 -16.28 4.66
N VAL A 333 0.80 -17.24 3.74
CA VAL A 333 0.09 -17.28 2.46
C VAL A 333 -1.40 -17.33 2.73
N VAL A 334 -2.17 -16.60 1.94
CA VAL A 334 -3.63 -16.59 2.00
C VAL A 334 -4.24 -16.93 0.65
N GLU A 335 -5.39 -17.60 0.66
CA GLU A 335 -6.24 -17.70 -0.53
C GLU A 335 -7.15 -16.47 -0.57
N THR A 336 -7.18 -15.82 -1.73
CA THR A 336 -8.08 -14.69 -1.98
C THR A 336 -9.15 -15.13 -2.96
N LEU A 337 -10.38 -14.66 -2.75
CA LEU A 337 -11.43 -14.76 -3.76
C LEU A 337 -11.74 -13.36 -4.27
N GLN A 338 -11.59 -13.15 -5.58
CA GLN A 338 -12.06 -11.95 -6.25
C GLN A 338 -13.50 -12.16 -6.77
N LYS A 339 -14.38 -11.20 -6.52
CA LYS A 339 -15.72 -11.14 -7.11
C LYS A 339 -15.86 -9.83 -7.87
N ASP A 340 -16.19 -9.89 -9.16
CA ASP A 340 -16.24 -8.72 -10.04
C ASP A 340 -14.93 -7.90 -10.02
N ASN A 341 -13.79 -8.60 -9.95
CA ASN A 341 -12.43 -8.04 -9.79
C ASN A 341 -12.19 -7.25 -8.48
N ILE A 342 -12.98 -7.52 -7.45
CA ILE A 342 -12.83 -6.95 -6.11
C ILE A 342 -12.57 -8.07 -5.10
N CYS A 343 -11.53 -7.92 -4.28
CA CYS A 343 -11.22 -8.91 -3.24
C CYS A 343 -12.38 -8.99 -2.26
N HIS A 344 -13.05 -10.14 -2.25
CA HIS A 344 -14.26 -10.41 -1.48
C HIS A 344 -13.94 -11.07 -0.17
N THR A 345 -13.12 -12.12 -0.20
CA THR A 345 -12.67 -12.85 0.99
C THR A 345 -11.20 -13.20 0.95
N VAL A 346 -10.63 -13.43 2.14
CA VAL A 346 -9.27 -13.87 2.37
C VAL A 346 -9.29 -14.99 3.41
N LEU A 347 -8.81 -16.18 3.05
CA LEU A 347 -8.73 -17.35 3.93
C LEU A 347 -7.28 -17.65 4.30
N ALA A 348 -7.00 -17.75 5.61
CA ALA A 348 -5.65 -17.91 6.15
C ALA A 348 -5.58 -19.07 7.18
N PRO A 349 -4.66 -20.04 7.02
CA PRO A 349 -3.94 -20.37 5.78
C PRO A 349 -4.91 -21.03 4.78
N PRO A 350 -4.57 -21.12 3.47
CA PRO A 350 -5.39 -21.85 2.51
C PRO A 350 -5.17 -23.36 2.61
N ALA A 351 -6.17 -24.14 2.18
CA ALA A 351 -6.11 -25.59 2.15
C ALA A 351 -5.25 -26.10 0.96
N LEU A 352 -3.94 -25.94 1.08
CA LEU A 352 -2.94 -26.36 0.08
C LEU A 352 -1.78 -27.10 0.76
N PRO A 353 -1.04 -27.96 0.02
CA PRO A 353 0.14 -28.65 0.55
C PRO A 353 1.19 -27.66 1.06
N ALA A 354 1.87 -27.99 2.16
CA ALA A 354 2.87 -27.13 2.78
C ALA A 354 4.00 -26.70 1.81
N ALA A 355 4.40 -27.58 0.89
CA ALA A 355 5.40 -27.28 -0.13
C ALA A 355 4.95 -26.15 -1.08
N VAL A 356 3.66 -26.13 -1.45
CA VAL A 356 3.08 -25.08 -2.31
C VAL A 356 3.05 -23.74 -1.57
N LEU A 357 2.72 -23.76 -0.27
CA LEU A 357 2.76 -22.55 0.57
C LEU A 357 4.18 -22.01 0.74
N ALA A 358 5.15 -22.89 0.98
CA ALA A 358 6.54 -22.51 1.11
C ALA A 358 7.08 -21.90 -0.19
N GLU A 359 6.72 -22.46 -1.35
CA GLU A 359 7.13 -21.91 -2.64
C GLU A 359 6.48 -20.55 -2.94
N ALA A 360 5.19 -20.37 -2.63
CA ALA A 360 4.53 -19.08 -2.75
C ALA A 360 5.17 -17.99 -1.87
N ALA A 361 5.51 -18.33 -0.61
CA ALA A 361 6.23 -17.42 0.27
C ALA A 361 7.62 -17.06 -0.29
N ARG A 362 8.37 -18.06 -0.77
CA ARG A 362 9.70 -17.86 -1.37
C ARG A 362 9.65 -16.95 -2.60
N ILE A 363 8.71 -17.18 -3.52
CA ILE A 363 8.52 -16.34 -4.71
C ILE A 363 8.24 -14.89 -4.30
N ALA A 364 7.35 -14.68 -3.33
CA ALA A 364 7.01 -13.35 -2.84
C ALA A 364 8.21 -12.62 -2.20
N GLU A 365 8.99 -13.31 -1.37
CA GLU A 365 10.19 -12.73 -0.75
C GLU A 365 11.26 -12.38 -1.78
N VAL A 366 11.53 -13.27 -2.74
CA VAL A 366 12.48 -13.01 -3.83
C VAL A 366 12.04 -11.82 -4.68
N ALA A 367 10.76 -11.77 -5.05
CA ALA A 367 10.19 -10.66 -5.81
C ALA A 367 10.40 -9.31 -5.08
N VAL A 368 10.12 -9.24 -3.78
CA VAL A 368 10.27 -7.99 -3.00
C VAL A 368 11.74 -7.64 -2.73
N ALA A 369 12.60 -8.65 -2.51
CA ALA A 369 14.02 -8.45 -2.30
C ALA A 369 14.71 -7.87 -3.55
N SER A 370 14.23 -8.23 -4.75
CA SER A 370 14.78 -7.80 -6.03
C SER A 370 14.52 -6.33 -6.40
N LEU A 371 13.65 -5.65 -5.67
CA LEU A 371 13.20 -4.29 -6.03
C LEU A 371 14.37 -3.30 -6.07
N PRO A 372 14.44 -2.44 -7.11
CA PRO A 372 15.55 -1.54 -7.33
C PRO A 372 15.54 -0.36 -6.36
N GLY A 373 16.68 0.33 -6.27
CA GLY A 373 16.86 1.47 -5.39
C GLY A 373 17.29 1.09 -3.98
N GLU A 374 17.94 2.02 -3.31
CA GLU A 374 18.31 1.87 -1.90
C GLU A 374 17.11 2.15 -1.01
N GLY A 375 16.88 1.25 -0.06
CA GLY A 375 15.70 1.32 0.79
C GLY A 375 14.43 1.01 -0.01
N ASN A 376 13.74 -0.05 0.37
CA ASN A 376 12.38 -0.31 -0.07
C ASN A 376 11.64 -0.82 1.14
N ARG A 377 11.64 0.02 2.18
CA ARG A 377 11.13 -0.34 3.49
C ARG A 377 9.62 -0.19 3.51
N GLY A 378 8.93 -1.18 4.06
CA GLY A 378 7.48 -1.17 4.14
C GLY A 378 6.90 -2.56 3.94
N ILE A 379 5.63 -2.57 3.55
CA ILE A 379 4.85 -3.78 3.27
C ILE A 379 4.60 -3.81 1.77
N PHE A 380 4.66 -5.01 1.21
CA PHE A 380 4.36 -5.31 -0.18
C PHE A 380 3.32 -6.42 -0.21
N GLY A 381 2.23 -6.23 -0.94
CA GLY A 381 1.32 -7.32 -1.27
C GLY A 381 1.74 -7.95 -2.58
N VAL A 382 2.02 -9.26 -2.56
CA VAL A 382 2.33 -10.04 -3.78
C VAL A 382 1.15 -10.97 -4.06
N GLU A 383 0.57 -10.84 -5.24
CA GLU A 383 -0.52 -11.68 -5.72
C GLU A 383 0.00 -12.74 -6.70
N MET A 384 -0.54 -13.94 -6.59
CA MET A 384 -0.11 -15.12 -7.33
C MET A 384 -1.31 -15.99 -7.67
N PHE A 385 -1.10 -16.93 -8.57
CA PHE A 385 -2.04 -17.96 -8.94
C PHE A 385 -1.46 -19.33 -8.62
N ALA A 386 -2.26 -20.24 -8.08
CA ALA A 386 -1.90 -21.65 -7.96
C ALA A 386 -2.65 -22.46 -9.02
N THR A 387 -1.93 -23.30 -9.78
CA THR A 387 -2.53 -24.18 -10.80
C THR A 387 -2.95 -25.52 -10.19
N ALA A 388 -3.74 -26.30 -10.94
CA ALA A 388 -4.09 -27.67 -10.53
C ALA A 388 -2.86 -28.59 -10.39
N ALA A 389 -1.78 -28.28 -11.10
CA ALA A 389 -0.50 -29.00 -11.02
C ALA A 389 0.35 -28.59 -9.80
N GLY A 390 -0.10 -27.60 -9.01
CA GLY A 390 0.64 -27.09 -7.86
C GLY A 390 1.70 -26.04 -8.20
N GLU A 391 1.72 -25.55 -9.44
CA GLU A 391 2.62 -24.45 -9.83
C GLU A 391 2.11 -23.13 -9.27
N ILE A 392 3.04 -22.28 -8.83
CA ILE A 392 2.74 -20.92 -8.40
C ILE A 392 3.20 -19.95 -9.48
N LEU A 393 2.29 -19.09 -9.93
CA LEU A 393 2.53 -18.11 -10.99
C LEU A 393 2.36 -16.71 -10.43
N TYR A 394 3.37 -15.86 -10.57
CA TYR A 394 3.31 -14.45 -10.16
C TYR A 394 2.26 -13.69 -10.99
N ASN A 395 1.36 -12.98 -10.31
CA ASN A 395 0.40 -12.08 -10.96
C ASN A 395 0.90 -10.64 -10.92
N GLU A 396 0.97 -10.04 -9.73
CA GLU A 396 1.36 -8.65 -9.53
C GLU A 396 1.85 -8.35 -8.11
N MET A 397 2.38 -7.14 -7.91
CA MET A 397 2.81 -6.65 -6.60
C MET A 397 2.34 -5.21 -6.37
N ALA A 398 1.94 -4.92 -5.13
CA ALA A 398 1.58 -3.58 -4.64
C ALA A 398 2.52 -3.17 -3.50
N PRO A 399 3.17 -2.00 -3.54
CA PRO A 399 4.23 -1.63 -2.59
C PRO A 399 3.67 -0.83 -1.42
N ARG A 400 2.63 -1.37 -0.79
CA ARG A 400 1.88 -0.76 0.31
C ARG A 400 1.16 -1.83 1.13
N PRO A 401 0.63 -1.49 2.32
CA PRO A 401 -0.41 -2.29 2.95
C PRO A 401 -1.52 -2.65 1.95
N HIS A 402 -1.90 -3.92 1.95
CA HIS A 402 -2.79 -4.49 0.94
C HIS A 402 -4.07 -5.03 1.58
N ASN A 403 -5.14 -5.06 0.79
CA ASN A 403 -6.45 -5.53 1.24
C ASN A 403 -6.39 -7.00 1.70
N SER A 404 -5.67 -7.84 0.93
CA SER A 404 -5.46 -9.24 1.30
C SER A 404 -4.57 -9.44 2.54
N GLY A 405 -4.00 -8.37 3.11
CA GLY A 405 -3.30 -8.40 4.39
C GLY A 405 -4.14 -7.95 5.58
N HIS A 406 -5.41 -7.53 5.41
CA HIS A 406 -6.19 -6.96 6.53
C HIS A 406 -6.47 -7.99 7.63
N TYR A 407 -6.54 -9.29 7.29
CA TYR A 407 -6.65 -10.39 8.26
C TYR A 407 -5.56 -10.36 9.36
N THR A 408 -4.38 -9.80 9.05
CA THR A 408 -3.24 -9.71 9.99
C THR A 408 -3.55 -8.87 11.23
N MET A 409 -4.58 -8.03 11.21
CA MET A 409 -5.00 -7.23 12.35
C MET A 409 -5.49 -8.11 13.53
N GLU A 410 -6.17 -9.22 13.23
CA GLU A 410 -6.71 -10.13 14.24
C GLU A 410 -5.91 -11.42 14.37
N ALA A 411 -5.37 -11.91 13.24
CA ALA A 411 -4.89 -13.28 13.08
C ALA A 411 -3.38 -13.45 13.19
N CYS A 412 -2.59 -12.38 13.09
CA CYS A 412 -1.13 -12.44 13.17
C CYS A 412 -0.60 -11.77 14.43
N ASP A 413 0.66 -12.06 14.79
CA ASP A 413 1.31 -11.44 15.95
C ASP A 413 1.52 -9.93 15.78
N THR A 414 1.90 -9.49 14.57
CA THR A 414 2.03 -8.06 14.23
C THR A 414 1.26 -7.75 12.96
N CYS A 415 0.33 -6.80 13.01
CA CYS A 415 -0.45 -6.45 11.82
C CYS A 415 0.42 -5.76 10.75
N GLN A 416 0.02 -5.89 9.48
CA GLN A 416 0.76 -5.29 8.36
C GLN A 416 0.97 -3.78 8.53
N PHE A 417 0.02 -3.06 9.13
CA PHE A 417 0.12 -1.62 9.30
C PHE A 417 1.21 -1.24 10.31
N GLU A 418 1.29 -1.99 11.42
CA GLU A 418 2.34 -1.80 12.40
C GLU A 418 3.71 -2.15 11.81
N ASN A 419 3.82 -3.28 11.09
CA ASN A 419 5.08 -3.67 10.47
C ASN A 419 5.51 -2.73 9.34
N HIS A 420 4.57 -2.17 8.58
CA HIS A 420 4.85 -1.10 7.63
C HIS A 420 5.47 0.12 8.33
N MET A 421 4.88 0.54 9.45
CA MET A 421 5.40 1.65 10.25
C MET A 421 6.78 1.35 10.82
N ARG A 422 6.99 0.17 11.40
CA ARG A 422 8.28 -0.26 11.94
C ARG A 422 9.36 -0.24 10.86
N ALA A 423 9.08 -0.84 9.71
CA ALA A 423 9.97 -0.85 8.57
C ALA A 423 10.37 0.56 8.10
N VAL A 424 9.38 1.44 7.84
CA VAL A 424 9.63 2.81 7.36
C VAL A 424 10.42 3.63 8.38
N LEU A 425 10.19 3.41 9.67
CA LEU A 425 10.89 4.09 10.76
C LEU A 425 12.24 3.46 11.13
N GLY A 426 12.61 2.33 10.53
CA GLY A 426 13.83 1.58 10.86
C GLY A 426 13.81 0.95 12.25
N LEU A 427 12.61 0.62 12.76
CA LEU A 427 12.43 -0.13 14.00
C LEU A 427 12.48 -1.65 13.72
N PRO A 428 12.83 -2.49 14.72
CA PRO A 428 12.78 -3.94 14.59
C PRO A 428 11.41 -4.44 14.12
N LEU A 429 11.42 -5.35 13.15
CA LEU A 429 10.20 -5.95 12.63
C LEU A 429 9.54 -6.84 13.68
N GLY A 430 8.21 -6.85 13.69
CA GLY A 430 7.43 -7.78 14.48
C GLY A 430 7.31 -9.14 13.81
N ALA A 431 6.99 -10.15 14.63
CA ALA A 431 6.60 -11.49 14.20
C ALA A 431 5.43 -11.43 13.20
N THR A 432 5.49 -12.27 12.16
CA THR A 432 4.49 -12.32 11.06
C THR A 432 3.60 -13.56 11.15
N GLU A 433 3.86 -14.44 12.11
CA GLU A 433 3.21 -15.73 12.29
C GLU A 433 1.71 -15.60 12.57
N LEU A 434 0.94 -16.58 12.09
CA LEU A 434 -0.46 -16.76 12.47
C LEU A 434 -0.54 -17.21 13.93
N ARG A 435 -1.30 -16.48 14.75
CA ARG A 435 -1.58 -16.83 16.15
C ARG A 435 -2.88 -17.63 16.34
N THR A 436 -3.53 -17.98 15.23
CA THR A 436 -4.82 -18.68 15.15
C THR A 436 -4.70 -19.85 14.19
N GLY A 437 -5.44 -20.94 14.43
CA GLY A 437 -5.44 -22.09 13.51
C GLY A 437 -6.08 -21.79 12.16
N ALA A 438 -7.04 -20.85 12.10
CA ALA A 438 -7.62 -20.36 10.86
C ALA A 438 -8.22 -18.96 11.02
N ALA A 439 -8.33 -18.20 9.93
CA ALA A 439 -9.07 -16.95 9.88
C ALA A 439 -9.72 -16.75 8.50
N LEU A 440 -10.90 -16.14 8.49
CA LEU A 440 -11.55 -15.66 7.27
C LEU A 440 -11.80 -14.16 7.40
N MET A 441 -11.24 -13.37 6.51
CA MET A 441 -11.59 -11.97 6.34
C MET A 441 -12.58 -11.81 5.19
N LEU A 442 -13.60 -10.98 5.39
CA LEU A 442 -14.62 -10.63 4.40
C LEU A 442 -14.69 -9.10 4.25
N ASN A 443 -14.65 -8.63 3.01
CA ASN A 443 -14.89 -7.22 2.70
C ASN A 443 -16.38 -6.91 2.68
N VAL A 444 -16.75 -5.83 3.37
CA VAL A 444 -18.11 -5.30 3.34
C VAL A 444 -18.15 -4.18 2.30
N LEU A 445 -18.79 -4.46 1.16
CA LEU A 445 -19.00 -3.49 0.11
C LEU A 445 -20.27 -2.68 0.39
N GLY A 446 -20.29 -1.43 -0.06
CA GLY A 446 -21.49 -0.61 -0.01
C GLY A 446 -22.61 -1.26 -0.81
N ALA A 447 -23.79 -1.31 -0.21
CA ALA A 447 -25.02 -1.83 -0.81
C ALA A 447 -25.91 -0.68 -1.28
N ASP A 448 -27.18 -0.97 -1.61
CA ASP A 448 -28.13 0.05 -2.07
C ASP A 448 -28.52 1.03 -0.94
N SER A 449 -28.40 0.58 0.33
CA SER A 449 -28.56 1.43 1.52
C SER A 449 -27.40 1.30 2.53
N MET A 450 -27.23 2.32 3.37
CA MET A 450 -26.24 2.28 4.46
C MET A 450 -26.65 1.27 5.53
N GLU A 451 -27.95 1.12 5.76
CA GLU A 451 -28.57 0.17 6.66
C GLU A 451 -28.21 -1.26 6.29
N GLU A 452 -28.38 -1.64 5.02
CA GLU A 452 -28.01 -2.96 4.50
C GLU A 452 -26.50 -3.22 4.63
N THR A 453 -25.68 -2.23 4.27
CA THR A 453 -24.22 -2.30 4.44
C THR A 453 -23.83 -2.55 5.91
N LYS A 454 -24.49 -1.86 6.84
CA LYS A 454 -24.24 -2.00 8.28
C LYS A 454 -24.83 -3.28 8.86
N ALA A 455 -25.88 -3.86 8.28
CA ALA A 455 -26.49 -5.10 8.77
C ALA A 455 -25.48 -6.25 8.78
N LEU A 456 -24.67 -6.37 7.72
CA LEU A 456 -23.59 -7.35 7.66
C LEU A 456 -22.52 -7.08 8.73
N CYS A 457 -22.21 -5.81 8.98
CA CYS A 457 -21.28 -5.44 10.04
C CYS A 457 -21.81 -5.82 11.43
N GLN A 458 -23.07 -5.53 11.70
CA GLN A 458 -23.74 -5.86 12.96
C GLN A 458 -23.83 -7.37 13.17
N ALA A 459 -24.06 -8.14 12.10
CA ALA A 459 -24.03 -9.60 12.16
C ALA A 459 -22.66 -10.13 12.58
N ALA A 460 -21.59 -9.65 11.96
CA ALA A 460 -20.23 -10.03 12.32
C ALA A 460 -19.87 -9.64 13.76
N LEU A 461 -20.31 -8.49 14.28
CA LEU A 461 -20.07 -8.09 15.68
C LEU A 461 -20.65 -9.06 16.72
N ARG A 462 -21.64 -9.88 16.35
CA ARG A 462 -22.23 -10.90 17.23
C ARG A 462 -21.47 -12.23 17.20
N MET A 463 -20.50 -12.39 16.30
CA MET A 463 -19.80 -13.64 16.09
C MET A 463 -18.59 -13.78 17.01
N PRO A 464 -18.41 -14.92 17.70
CA PRO A 464 -17.21 -15.18 18.48
C PRO A 464 -15.94 -15.10 17.62
N GLY A 465 -14.97 -14.31 18.08
CA GLY A 465 -13.68 -14.15 17.40
C GLY A 465 -13.69 -13.26 16.16
N ALA A 466 -14.78 -12.51 15.92
CA ALA A 466 -14.81 -11.49 14.88
C ALA A 466 -14.18 -10.17 15.35
N GLY A 467 -13.27 -9.63 14.53
CA GLY A 467 -12.83 -8.23 14.59
C GLY A 467 -13.45 -7.46 13.43
N MET A 468 -14.10 -6.32 13.71
CA MET A 468 -14.79 -5.49 12.72
C MET A 468 -14.11 -4.14 12.56
N HIS A 469 -13.88 -3.71 11.31
CA HIS A 469 -13.21 -2.46 10.97
C HIS A 469 -14.03 -1.63 10.00
N TRP A 470 -14.68 -0.59 10.52
CA TRP A 470 -15.42 0.38 9.73
C TRP A 470 -14.53 1.55 9.30
N TYR A 471 -14.46 1.85 8.00
CA TYR A 471 -13.52 2.86 7.48
C TYR A 471 -14.01 4.32 7.60
N GLY A 472 -15.22 4.56 8.13
CA GLY A 472 -15.73 5.92 8.31
C GLY A 472 -16.02 6.67 7.00
N LYS A 473 -16.21 5.97 5.88
CA LYS A 473 -16.47 6.58 4.56
C LYS A 473 -17.83 7.28 4.53
N ALA A 474 -17.83 8.56 4.17
CA ALA A 474 -19.04 9.41 4.20
C ALA A 474 -20.12 9.03 3.19
N SER A 475 -19.77 8.42 2.05
CA SER A 475 -20.72 8.02 1.02
C SER A 475 -20.77 6.51 0.80
N ASN A 476 -21.98 5.96 0.92
CA ASN A 476 -22.28 4.57 0.60
C ASN A 476 -22.56 4.46 -0.90
N ARG A 477 -21.61 3.90 -1.65
CA ARG A 477 -21.75 3.65 -3.08
C ARG A 477 -21.65 2.15 -3.31
N LYS A 478 -22.50 1.61 -4.18
CA LYS A 478 -22.48 0.20 -4.55
C LYS A 478 -21.07 -0.23 -4.98
N GLY A 479 -20.57 -1.32 -4.39
CA GLY A 479 -19.24 -1.86 -4.68
C GLY A 479 -18.07 -1.13 -4.01
N ARG A 480 -18.29 -0.02 -3.30
CA ARG A 480 -17.21 0.65 -2.55
C ARG A 480 -16.88 -0.15 -1.29
N LYS A 481 -15.61 -0.48 -1.04
CA LYS A 481 -15.17 -1.10 0.23
C LYS A 481 -15.50 -0.19 1.42
N MET A 482 -16.47 -0.53 2.25
CA MET A 482 -16.93 0.30 3.38
C MET A 482 -16.36 -0.15 4.72
N ALA A 483 -16.13 -1.45 4.86
CA ALA A 483 -15.54 -2.07 6.04
C ALA A 483 -14.91 -3.42 5.65
N HIS A 484 -14.25 -4.05 6.61
CA HIS A 484 -14.00 -5.49 6.58
C HIS A 484 -14.20 -6.07 7.97
N PHE A 485 -14.33 -7.39 8.04
CA PHE A 485 -14.20 -8.11 9.30
C PHE A 485 -13.41 -9.38 9.12
N THR A 486 -12.73 -9.79 10.19
CA THR A 486 -11.97 -11.04 10.25
C THR A 486 -12.55 -11.91 11.35
N VAL A 487 -12.99 -13.11 11.01
CA VAL A 487 -13.37 -14.14 11.99
C VAL A 487 -12.17 -15.06 12.18
N CYS A 488 -11.56 -15.00 13.35
CA CYS A 488 -10.47 -15.92 13.72
C CYS A 488 -11.04 -17.17 14.39
N ALA A 489 -10.34 -18.29 14.29
CA ALA A 489 -10.61 -19.53 15.00
C ALA A 489 -9.30 -20.17 15.47
N ARG A 490 -9.15 -20.41 16.78
CA ARG A 490 -7.97 -21.09 17.31
C ARG A 490 -7.98 -22.58 16.98
N GLY A 491 -9.16 -23.19 16.97
CA GLY A 491 -9.38 -24.61 16.64
C GLY A 491 -9.35 -24.94 15.15
N GLY A 492 -8.83 -24.06 14.30
CA GLY A 492 -8.72 -24.29 12.86
C GLY A 492 -10.07 -24.18 12.12
N TYR A 493 -10.16 -24.88 11.00
CA TYR A 493 -11.25 -24.76 10.03
C TYR A 493 -12.62 -25.17 10.59
N THR A 494 -12.70 -26.23 11.38
CA THR A 494 -13.96 -26.69 11.98
C THR A 494 -14.60 -25.61 12.84
N GLN A 495 -13.83 -25.01 13.75
CA GLN A 495 -14.32 -23.92 14.59
C GLN A 495 -14.64 -22.65 13.78
N LEU A 496 -13.90 -22.39 12.69
CA LEU A 496 -14.20 -21.28 11.80
C LEU A 496 -15.55 -21.47 11.10
N ALA A 497 -15.81 -22.67 10.59
CA ALA A 497 -17.06 -23.06 9.95
C ALA A 497 -18.25 -22.94 10.93
N GLU A 498 -18.11 -23.41 12.17
CA GLU A 498 -19.11 -23.26 13.23
C GLU A 498 -19.45 -21.79 13.50
N ARG A 499 -18.43 -20.93 13.63
CA ARG A 499 -18.61 -19.49 13.86
C ARG A 499 -19.33 -18.84 12.71
N LEU A 500 -18.88 -19.09 11.47
CA LEU A 500 -19.52 -18.54 10.26
C LEU A 500 -20.98 -18.99 10.15
N SER A 501 -21.28 -20.22 10.55
CA SER A 501 -22.63 -20.78 10.54
C SER A 501 -23.57 -20.20 11.58
N SER A 502 -23.06 -19.47 12.58
CA SER A 502 -23.91 -18.80 13.56
C SER A 502 -24.63 -17.55 13.01
N SER A 503 -24.40 -17.19 11.74
CA SER A 503 -25.08 -16.08 11.07
C SER A 503 -25.45 -16.43 9.63
N GLU A 504 -26.75 -16.61 9.39
CA GLU A 504 -27.29 -16.81 8.04
C GLU A 504 -26.91 -15.67 7.08
N LEU A 505 -26.91 -14.42 7.55
CA LEU A 505 -26.52 -13.27 6.73
C LEU A 505 -25.06 -13.34 6.28
N VAL A 506 -24.14 -13.74 7.18
CA VAL A 506 -22.73 -13.91 6.83
C VAL A 506 -22.57 -15.09 5.87
N LEU A 507 -23.19 -16.24 6.17
CA LEU A 507 -23.19 -17.39 5.26
C LEU A 507 -23.72 -17.03 3.87
N ALA A 508 -24.82 -16.29 3.77
CA ALA A 508 -25.39 -15.87 2.49
C ALA A 508 -24.42 -15.00 1.67
N ASN A 509 -23.53 -14.27 2.34
CA ASN A 509 -22.51 -13.43 1.70
C ASN A 509 -21.21 -14.18 1.36
N LEU A 510 -21.05 -15.45 1.76
CA LEU A 510 -19.92 -16.28 1.36
C LEU A 510 -20.15 -16.94 0.01
N ASP A 511 -19.09 -16.94 -0.80
CA ASP A 511 -19.05 -17.66 -2.08
C ASP A 511 -19.11 -19.18 -1.89
N ALA A 512 -19.63 -19.90 -2.88
CA ALA A 512 -19.75 -21.34 -2.85
C ALA A 512 -18.39 -22.05 -2.73
N GLY A 513 -17.34 -21.57 -3.40
CA GLY A 513 -15.98 -22.13 -3.31
C GLY A 513 -15.36 -21.95 -1.93
N VAL A 514 -15.64 -20.82 -1.27
CA VAL A 514 -15.21 -20.55 0.11
C VAL A 514 -15.95 -21.46 1.09
N LYS A 515 -17.27 -21.61 0.92
CA LYS A 515 -18.08 -22.57 1.71
C LYS A 515 -17.55 -23.99 1.57
N ALA A 516 -17.28 -24.43 0.35
CA ALA A 516 -16.72 -25.75 0.07
C ALA A 516 -15.36 -25.95 0.74
N SER A 517 -14.47 -24.94 0.67
CA SER A 517 -13.16 -24.98 1.34
C SER A 517 -13.27 -25.07 2.87
N LEU A 518 -14.36 -24.60 3.45
CA LEU A 518 -14.67 -24.66 4.88
C LEU A 518 -15.51 -25.89 5.27
N GLY A 519 -15.89 -26.75 4.33
CA GLY A 519 -16.80 -27.87 4.59
C GLY A 519 -18.22 -27.45 4.95
N LEU A 520 -18.63 -26.23 4.58
CA LEU A 520 -19.97 -25.70 4.80
C LEU A 520 -20.88 -26.14 3.66
N ALA A 521 -22.04 -26.73 3.98
CA ALA A 521 -23.02 -27.11 2.98
C ALA A 521 -23.45 -25.88 2.16
N SER A 522 -23.48 -26.02 0.82
CA SER A 522 -24.14 -25.04 -0.04
C SER A 522 -25.63 -25.13 0.24
N GLY A 523 -26.16 -24.24 1.08
CA GLY A 523 -27.59 -24.12 1.31
C GLY A 523 -28.33 -23.74 0.02
N ALA A 524 -28.68 -24.74 -0.78
CA ALA A 524 -29.73 -24.69 -1.79
C ALA A 524 -30.47 -26.02 -1.70
N GLY A 525 -31.50 -26.04 -0.85
CA GLY A 525 -32.28 -27.23 -0.55
C GLY A 525 -33.38 -26.97 0.48
N ALA A 526 -34.09 -25.84 0.35
CA ALA A 526 -35.38 -25.67 1.02
C ALA A 526 -36.47 -25.99 0.00
N GLY A 527 -37.18 -27.10 0.23
CA GLY A 527 -38.58 -27.29 -0.19
C GLY A 527 -38.86 -27.55 -1.67
N ALA A 528 -38.77 -28.80 -2.09
CA ALA A 528 -39.68 -29.37 -3.09
C ALA A 528 -39.72 -30.90 -2.88
N GLY A 529 -40.68 -31.36 -2.08
CA GLY A 529 -40.85 -32.77 -1.74
C GLY A 529 -41.93 -33.00 -0.70
N ALA A 530 -43.18 -32.69 -1.04
CA ALA A 530 -44.44 -33.34 -0.64
C ALA A 530 -45.59 -32.62 -1.33
#